data_AF-A0A9E3WJD4-F1
#
_entry.id   AF-A0A9E3WJD4-F1
#
_cell.length_a   1.000
_cell.length_b   1.000
_cell.length_c   1.000
_cell.angle_alpha   90.00
_cell.angle_beta   90.00
_cell.angle_gamma   90.00
#
_symmetry.space_group_name_H-M   'P 1'
#
loop_
_entity.id
_entity.type
_entity.pdbx_description
1 polymer ?
#
loop_
_entity_poly.entity_id
_entity_poly.type
_entity_poly.pdbx_seq_one_letter_code
_entity_poly.pdbx_strand_id
1 'polypeptide(L)'
;SRATQWWPGPRRCCRPRFAEAWNKLGIVREKAGRRDDARQAYEKAVEAAPGYADALFNHAKISLLLGDRSTAGREVRALIAKHPDYRSALFLLAHVLLAEGDKPGAREALERFLGQAGPADPRTLESARETLKELGG
;
A
#
# COMPACT_ATOMS: atom_id res chain seq x y z
N SER A 1 -18.08 28.79 41.24
CA SER A 1 -16.93 27.92 40.97
C SER A 1 -16.80 27.70 39.47
N ARG A 2 -15.68 28.15 38.88
CA ARG A 2 -15.40 28.13 37.43
C ARG A 2 -14.46 26.96 37.08
N ALA A 3 -14.68 26.37 35.89
CA ALA A 3 -13.80 25.50 35.09
C ALA A 3 -13.36 24.17 35.73
N THR A 4 -13.69 23.00 35.16
CA THR A 4 -13.03 22.55 33.92
C THR A 4 -13.88 21.56 33.14
N GLN A 5 -14.03 21.90 31.86
CA GLN A 5 -14.30 21.03 30.72
C GLN A 5 -13.25 19.90 30.64
N TRP A 6 -13.61 18.72 30.10
CA TRP A 6 -12.88 17.98 29.04
C TRP A 6 -13.21 16.45 28.99
N TRP A 7 -14.10 16.12 28.04
CA TRP A 7 -14.33 14.91 27.21
C TRP A 7 -13.83 13.49 27.60
N PRO A 8 -14.66 12.42 27.42
CA PRO A 8 -14.17 11.07 27.20
C PRO A 8 -13.81 10.90 25.72
N GLY A 9 -12.59 11.26 25.33
CA GLY A 9 -12.11 10.97 23.97
C GLY A 9 -11.84 9.46 23.80
N PRO A 10 -12.18 8.82 22.67
CA PRO A 10 -11.79 7.44 22.42
C PRO A 10 -10.27 7.39 22.32
N ARG A 11 -9.61 6.84 23.34
CA ARG A 11 -8.22 6.39 23.22
C ARG A 11 -8.23 5.11 22.37
N ARG A 12 -8.48 5.25 21.07
CA ARG A 12 -8.17 4.21 20.10
C ARG A 12 -6.65 4.14 20.10
N CYS A 13 -6.11 3.26 20.94
CA CYS A 13 -4.68 3.05 21.11
C CYS A 13 -4.07 2.51 19.81
N CYS A 14 -3.88 3.37 18.82
CA CYS A 14 -2.92 3.16 17.75
C CYS A 14 -1.55 3.18 18.43
N ARG A 15 -1.05 2.04 18.90
CA ARG A 15 0.32 1.91 19.40
C ARG A 15 1.22 1.71 18.19
N PRO A 16 1.88 2.75 17.65
CA PRO A 16 2.60 2.65 16.38
C PRO A 16 3.75 1.63 16.49
N ARG A 17 4.35 1.50 17.68
CA ARG A 17 5.38 0.50 17.98
C ARG A 17 4.90 -0.95 17.81
N PHE A 18 3.62 -1.22 18.03
CA PHE A 18 3.06 -2.55 17.85
C PHE A 18 2.82 -2.85 16.37
N ALA A 19 2.29 -1.87 15.62
CA ALA A 19 2.13 -1.97 14.17
C ALA A 19 3.47 -2.14 13.45
N GLU A 20 4.50 -1.39 13.87
CA GLU A 20 5.86 -1.51 13.33
C GLU A 20 6.45 -2.91 13.56
N ALA A 21 6.25 -3.50 14.75
CA ALA A 21 6.73 -4.85 15.05
C ALA A 21 6.07 -5.91 14.16
N TRP A 22 4.74 -5.83 13.96
CA TRP A 22 4.02 -6.70 13.04
C TRP A 22 4.45 -6.51 11.59
N ASN A 23 4.66 -5.27 11.14
CA ASN A 23 5.20 -4.99 9.81
C ASN A 23 6.59 -5.61 9.61
N LYS A 24 7.49 -5.45 10.58
CA LYS A 24 8.83 -6.07 10.53
C LYS A 24 8.75 -7.59 10.50
N LEU A 25 7.85 -8.20 11.28
CA LEU A 25 7.61 -9.63 11.23
C LEU A 25 7.13 -10.06 9.83
N GLY A 26 6.19 -9.32 9.24
CA GLY A 26 5.72 -9.56 7.88
C GLY A 26 6.85 -9.55 6.86
N ILE A 27 7.75 -8.56 6.93
CA ILE A 27 8.94 -8.46 6.06
C ILE A 27 9.83 -9.69 6.21
N VAL A 28 10.09 -10.12 7.45
CA VAL A 28 10.91 -11.32 7.71
C VAL A 28 10.22 -12.59 7.16
N ARG A 29 8.90 -12.70 7.31
CA ARG A 29 8.12 -13.84 6.81
C ARG A 29 8.09 -13.88 5.29
N GLU A 30 7.92 -12.73 4.65
CA GLU A 30 7.94 -12.56 3.19
C GLU A 30 9.31 -12.97 2.63
N LYS A 31 10.41 -12.49 3.22
CA LYS A 31 11.78 -12.87 2.85
C LYS A 31 12.06 -14.36 3.04
N ALA A 32 11.37 -15.01 3.98
CA ALA A 32 11.45 -16.44 4.20
C ALA A 32 10.51 -17.25 3.26
N GLY A 33 9.86 -16.61 2.29
CA GLY A 33 8.94 -17.26 1.35
C GLY A 33 7.57 -17.63 1.95
N ARG A 34 7.31 -17.30 3.22
CA ARG A 34 6.06 -17.61 3.92
C ARG A 34 5.04 -16.51 3.68
N ARG A 35 4.46 -16.49 2.48
CA ARG A 35 3.58 -15.40 2.00
C ARG A 35 2.29 -15.27 2.81
N ASP A 36 1.65 -16.38 3.20
CA ASP A 36 0.45 -16.35 4.04
C ASP A 36 0.72 -15.84 5.46
N ASP A 37 1.83 -16.26 6.07
CA ASP A 37 2.26 -15.72 7.36
C ASP A 37 2.55 -14.21 7.27
N ALA A 38 3.18 -13.79 6.17
CA ALA A 38 3.49 -12.38 5.94
C ALA A 38 2.21 -11.56 5.82
N ARG A 39 1.22 -12.05 5.07
CA ARG A 39 -0.11 -11.43 4.96
C ARG A 39 -0.75 -11.25 6.33
N GLN A 40 -0.82 -12.30 7.15
CA GLN A 40 -1.38 -12.21 8.51
C GLN A 40 -0.63 -11.20 9.40
N ALA A 41 0.70 -11.12 9.28
CA ALA A 41 1.48 -10.16 10.04
C ALA A 41 1.22 -8.72 9.58
N TYR A 42 1.15 -8.47 8.28
CA TYR A 42 0.82 -7.14 7.76
C TYR A 42 -0.63 -6.73 8.06
N GLU A 43 -1.58 -7.66 7.99
CA GLU A 43 -2.97 -7.44 8.40
C GLU A 43 -3.05 -6.93 9.85
N LYS A 44 -2.38 -7.61 10.79
CA LYS A 44 -2.27 -7.16 12.19
C LYS A 44 -1.63 -5.79 12.33
N ALA A 45 -0.67 -5.45 11.48
CA ALA A 45 -0.06 -4.11 11.47
C ALA A 45 -1.07 -3.04 11.04
N VAL A 46 -1.87 -3.32 10.01
CA VAL A 46 -2.95 -2.44 9.52
C VAL A 46 -4.06 -2.29 10.57
N GLU A 47 -4.47 -3.38 11.23
CA GLU A 47 -5.46 -3.33 12.32
C GLU A 47 -4.97 -2.49 13.51
N ALA A 48 -3.70 -2.65 13.89
CA ALA A 48 -3.09 -1.90 14.99
C ALA A 48 -2.90 -0.42 14.67
N ALA A 49 -2.66 -0.07 13.39
CA ALA A 49 -2.54 1.30 12.93
C ALA A 49 -3.07 1.46 11.48
N PRO A 50 -4.37 1.75 11.29
CA PRO A 50 -4.99 1.84 9.95
C PRO A 50 -4.48 2.97 9.05
N GLY A 51 -3.59 3.82 9.54
CA GLY A 51 -2.91 4.86 8.77
C GLY A 51 -1.41 4.60 8.57
N TYR A 52 -0.90 3.43 8.96
CA TYR A 52 0.51 3.14 8.81
C TYR A 52 0.82 2.78 7.36
N ALA A 53 1.37 3.76 6.64
CA ALA A 53 1.59 3.70 5.19
C ALA A 53 2.35 2.45 4.73
N ASP A 54 3.45 2.09 5.41
CA ASP A 54 4.25 0.93 5.02
C ASP A 54 3.51 -0.40 5.23
N ALA A 55 2.71 -0.50 6.30
CA ALA A 55 1.90 -1.69 6.55
C ALA A 55 0.79 -1.84 5.49
N LEU A 56 0.11 -0.75 5.14
CA LEU A 56 -0.89 -0.73 4.06
C LEU A 56 -0.25 -1.12 2.72
N PHE A 57 0.91 -0.56 2.39
CA PHE A 57 1.62 -0.88 1.15
C PHE A 57 2.02 -2.37 1.11
N ASN A 58 2.62 -2.87 2.18
CA ASN A 58 3.09 -4.25 2.24
C ASN A 58 1.93 -5.26 2.26
N HIS A 59 0.83 -4.97 2.96
CA HIS A 59 -0.36 -5.81 2.97
C HIS A 59 -1.04 -5.83 1.60
N ALA A 60 -1.19 -4.67 0.96
CA ALA A 60 -1.73 -4.59 -0.40
C ALA A 60 -0.87 -5.36 -1.40
N LYS A 61 0.46 -5.21 -1.33
CA LYS A 61 1.42 -5.89 -2.20
C LYS A 61 1.33 -7.41 -2.06
N ILE A 62 1.35 -7.94 -0.84
CA ILE A 62 1.27 -9.39 -0.63
C ILE A 62 -0.12 -9.93 -1.00
N SER A 63 -1.19 -9.16 -0.76
CA SER A 63 -2.55 -9.54 -1.13
C SER A 63 -2.68 -9.68 -2.65
N LEU A 64 -2.11 -8.75 -3.42
CA LEU A 64 -2.07 -8.85 -4.88
C LEU A 64 -1.28 -10.10 -5.35
N LEU A 65 -0.12 -10.38 -4.74
CA LEU A 65 0.67 -11.57 -5.05
C LEU A 65 -0.05 -12.88 -4.75
N LEU A 66 -0.97 -12.87 -3.78
CA LEU A 66 -1.83 -13.99 -3.42
C LEU A 66 -3.16 -14.01 -4.19
N GLY A 67 -3.38 -13.07 -5.11
CA GLY A 67 -4.57 -13.00 -5.95
C GLY A 67 -5.76 -12.24 -5.35
N ASP A 68 -5.66 -11.73 -4.11
CA ASP A 68 -6.68 -10.88 -3.50
C ASP A 68 -6.57 -9.43 -4.00
N ARG A 69 -7.07 -9.23 -5.22
CA ARG A 69 -7.12 -7.92 -5.89
C ARG A 69 -8.03 -6.94 -5.15
N SER A 70 -9.07 -7.43 -4.48
CA SER A 70 -10.04 -6.59 -3.77
C SER A 70 -9.40 -5.88 -2.57
N THR A 71 -8.70 -6.63 -1.72
CA THR A 71 -7.96 -6.06 -0.59
C THR A 71 -6.84 -5.14 -1.06
N ALA A 72 -6.05 -5.59 -2.05
CA ALA A 72 -4.98 -4.78 -2.61
C ALA A 72 -5.48 -3.43 -3.15
N GLY A 73 -6.55 -3.44 -3.94
CA GLY A 73 -7.15 -2.24 -4.51
C GLY A 73 -7.73 -1.29 -3.46
N ARG A 74 -8.41 -1.82 -2.45
CA ARG A 74 -8.95 -0.99 -1.35
C ARG A 74 -7.83 -0.28 -0.59
N GLU A 75 -6.79 -1.01 -0.21
CA GLU A 75 -5.71 -0.49 0.63
C GLU A 75 -4.78 0.45 -0.10
N VAL A 76 -4.42 0.14 -1.36
CA VAL A 76 -3.56 1.02 -2.16
C VAL A 76 -4.26 2.34 -2.48
N ARG A 77 -5.58 2.33 -2.76
CA ARG A 77 -6.36 3.56 -2.96
C ARG A 77 -6.45 4.37 -1.67
N ALA A 78 -6.66 3.71 -0.52
CA ALA A 78 -6.66 4.38 0.78
C ALA A 78 -5.30 5.00 1.13
N LEU A 79 -4.21 4.32 0.77
CA LEU A 79 -2.84 4.81 0.92
C LEU A 79 -2.60 6.06 0.07
N ILE A 80 -2.93 6.01 -1.23
CA ILE A 80 -2.75 7.14 -2.16
C ILE A 80 -3.61 8.34 -1.77
N ALA A 81 -4.82 8.12 -1.24
CA ALA A 81 -5.69 9.19 -0.77
C ALA A 81 -5.08 10.01 0.38
N LYS A 82 -4.22 9.38 1.21
CA LYS A 82 -3.52 10.05 2.34
C LYS A 82 -2.10 10.49 1.98
N HIS A 83 -1.44 9.74 1.12
CA HIS A 83 -0.05 9.92 0.71
C HIS A 83 0.01 9.90 -0.83
N PRO A 84 -0.44 10.98 -1.50
CA PRO A 84 -0.49 11.04 -2.96
C PRO A 84 0.90 10.99 -3.61
N ASP A 85 1.95 11.25 -2.84
CA ASP A 85 3.37 11.19 -3.16
C ASP A 85 4.01 9.81 -2.91
N TYR A 86 3.25 8.82 -2.40
CA TYR A 86 3.74 7.46 -2.21
C TYR A 86 3.91 6.75 -3.56
N ARG A 87 5.01 7.06 -4.24
CA ARG A 87 5.28 6.66 -5.62
C ARG A 87 5.14 5.16 -5.86
N SER A 88 5.63 4.33 -4.93
CA SER A 88 5.53 2.86 -5.05
C SER A 88 4.08 2.36 -5.02
N ALA A 89 3.16 3.09 -4.38
CA ALA A 89 1.75 2.74 -4.33
C ALA A 89 1.07 3.00 -5.68
N LEU A 90 1.50 4.00 -6.45
CA LEU A 90 0.98 4.24 -7.81
C LEU A 90 1.34 3.07 -8.74
N PHE A 91 2.57 2.56 -8.65
CA PHE A 91 2.98 1.38 -9.41
C PHE A 91 2.16 0.13 -9.01
N LEU A 92 1.94 -0.07 -7.70
CA LEU A 92 1.11 -1.16 -7.22
C LEU A 92 -0.36 -1.01 -7.69
N LEU A 93 -0.91 0.21 -7.67
CA LEU A 93 -2.25 0.48 -8.17
C LEU A 93 -2.36 0.14 -9.66
N ALA A 94 -1.37 0.49 -10.48
CA ALA A 94 -1.36 0.11 -11.89
C ALA A 94 -1.47 -1.42 -12.07
N HIS A 95 -0.74 -2.21 -11.30
CA HIS A 95 -0.85 -3.67 -11.35
C HIS A 95 -2.21 -4.20 -10.88
N VAL A 96 -2.81 -3.59 -9.84
CA VAL A 96 -4.17 -3.93 -9.42
C VAL A 96 -5.16 -3.66 -10.56
N LEU A 97 -5.08 -2.49 -11.19
CA LEU A 97 -5.99 -2.08 -12.26
C LEU A 97 -5.83 -2.95 -13.52
N LEU A 98 -4.60 -3.31 -13.88
CA LEU A 98 -4.33 -4.29 -14.94
C LEU A 98 -4.97 -5.65 -14.63
N ALA A 99 -4.86 -6.10 -13.38
CA ALA A 99 -5.47 -7.34 -12.95
C ALA A 99 -7.02 -7.26 -12.90
N GLU A 100 -7.59 -6.07 -12.68
CA GLU A 100 -9.03 -5.80 -12.79
C GLU A 100 -9.49 -5.62 -14.25
N GLY A 101 -8.56 -5.46 -15.21
CA GLY A 101 -8.84 -5.21 -16.62
C GLY A 101 -9.04 -3.73 -16.98
N ASP A 102 -8.91 -2.82 -16.01
CA ASP A 102 -9.01 -1.37 -16.20
C ASP A 102 -7.69 -0.81 -16.78
N LYS A 103 -7.53 -0.99 -18.09
CA LYS A 103 -6.38 -0.47 -18.85
C LYS A 103 -6.28 1.07 -18.78
N PRO A 104 -7.38 1.85 -18.94
CA PRO A 104 -7.33 3.31 -18.81
C PRO A 104 -6.83 3.77 -17.43
N GLY A 105 -7.36 3.19 -16.36
CA GLY A 105 -6.92 3.53 -15.00
C GLY A 105 -5.47 3.12 -14.74
N ALA A 106 -5.04 1.95 -15.23
CA ALA A 106 -3.66 1.51 -15.11
C ALA A 106 -2.69 2.47 -15.81
N ARG A 107 -3.05 2.95 -17.00
CA ARG A 107 -2.28 3.94 -17.75
C ARG A 107 -2.10 5.24 -16.94
N GLU A 108 -3.17 5.80 -16.41
CA GLU A 108 -3.11 7.02 -15.60
C GLU A 108 -2.20 6.82 -14.38
N ALA A 109 -2.31 5.68 -13.70
CA ALA A 109 -1.47 5.36 -12.55
C ALA A 109 0.03 5.27 -12.91
N LEU A 110 0.38 4.67 -14.06
CA LEU A 110 1.75 4.60 -14.56
C LEU A 110 2.30 5.96 -14.98
N GLU A 111 1.49 6.78 -15.65
CA GLU A 111 1.87 8.15 -16.03
C GLU A 111 2.19 8.99 -14.77
N ARG A 112 1.36 8.89 -13.73
CA ARG A 112 1.62 9.52 -12.43
C ARG A 112 2.88 8.98 -11.76
N PHE A 113 3.11 7.66 -11.79
CA PHE A 113 4.31 7.02 -11.24
C PHE A 113 5.60 7.53 -11.92
N LEU A 114 5.57 7.69 -13.25
CA LEU A 114 6.71 8.19 -14.03
C LEU A 114 6.90 9.71 -13.87
N GLY A 115 5.81 10.46 -13.68
CA GLY A 115 5.86 11.91 -13.46
C GLY A 115 6.34 12.33 -12.06
N GLN A 116 6.29 11.43 -11.07
CA GLN A 116 6.82 11.70 -9.73
C GLN A 116 8.34 11.52 -9.65
N ALA A 117 9.03 12.50 -9.09
CA ALA A 117 10.43 12.37 -8.71
C ALA A 117 10.57 11.50 -7.46
N GLY A 118 11.66 10.74 -7.36
CA GLY A 118 11.97 9.93 -6.18
C GLY A 118 12.80 8.70 -6.52
N PRO A 119 13.26 7.96 -5.50
CA PRO A 119 13.95 6.69 -5.71
C PRO A 119 12.97 5.67 -6.28
N ALA A 120 13.32 5.08 -7.42
CA ALA A 120 12.70 3.89 -7.99
C ALA A 120 13.81 3.07 -8.65
N ASP A 121 13.70 1.74 -8.58
CA ASP A 121 14.65 0.86 -9.26
C ASP A 121 14.55 1.12 -10.79
N PRO A 122 15.69 1.29 -11.50
CA PRO A 122 15.68 1.55 -12.94
C PRO A 122 14.87 0.54 -13.76
N ARG A 123 14.85 -0.74 -13.35
CA ARG A 123 14.07 -1.79 -14.01
C ARG A 123 12.57 -1.60 -13.79
N THR A 124 12.17 -1.06 -12.64
CA THR A 124 10.76 -0.71 -12.39
C THR A 124 10.33 0.45 -13.29
N LEU A 125 11.20 1.44 -13.50
CA LEU A 125 10.94 2.56 -14.43
C LEU A 125 10.84 2.09 -15.87
N GLU A 126 11.73 1.19 -16.27
CA GLU A 126 11.72 0.58 -17.60
C GLU A 126 10.44 -0.25 -17.82
N SER A 127 10.13 -1.17 -16.91
CA SER A 127 8.91 -1.98 -16.96
C SER A 127 7.63 -1.14 -17.02
N ALA A 128 7.57 -0.04 -16.25
CA ALA A 128 6.45 0.91 -16.29
C ALA A 128 6.31 1.57 -17.67
N ARG A 129 7.43 1.97 -18.29
CA ARG A 129 7.44 2.60 -19.63
C ARG A 129 7.04 1.62 -20.73
N GLU A 130 7.49 0.37 -20.64
CA GLU A 130 7.11 -0.69 -21.59
C GLU A 130 5.61 -0.97 -21.50
N THR A 131 5.12 -1.20 -20.29
CA THR A 131 3.68 -1.42 -20.04
C THR A 131 2.86 -0.24 -20.57
N LEU A 132 3.32 0.99 -20.36
CA LEU A 132 2.63 2.18 -20.87
C LEU A 132 2.55 2.22 -22.41
N LYS A 133 3.59 1.77 -23.11
CA LYS A 133 3.58 1.65 -24.58
C LYS A 133 2.57 0.61 -25.04
N GLU A 134 2.51 -0.54 -24.39
CA GLU A 134 1.56 -1.61 -24.70
C GLU A 134 0.10 -1.19 -24.48
N LEU A 135 -0.16 -0.33 -23.49
CA LEU A 135 -1.49 0.21 -23.21
C LEU A 135 -1.91 1.35 -24.15
N GLY A 136 -0.98 1.90 -24.94
CA GLY A 136 -1.23 3.01 -25.86
C GLY A 136 -1.16 2.66 -27.34
N GLY A 137 -0.74 1.44 -27.68
CA GLY A 137 -0.71 0.89 -29.04
C GLY A 137 -2.01 0.20 -29.45
#